data_AF-A0A7S0EUA8-F1
#
_entry.id   AF-A0A7S0EUA8-F1
#
_cell.length_a   1.000
_cell.length_b   1.000
_cell.length_c   1.000
_cell.angle_alpha   90.00
_cell.angle_beta   90.00
_cell.angle_gamma   90.00
#
_symmetry.space_group_name_H-M   'P 1'
#
loop_
_entity.id
_entity.type
_entity.pdbx_description
1 polymer ?
#
loop_
_entity_poly.entity_id
_entity_poly.type
_entity_poly.pdbx_seq_one_letter_code
_entity_poly.pdbx_strand_id
1 'polypeptide(L)'
;ARSGTAATATAMQLGLPVGRCYPLRFAAWAALVVGCVGHGAMSFPRPRNSLDGALAPWSSWSYPCDESHAGLDCALGFCEDGKDCQGSCPISAHSGAKNALNASNGQACYWFSNGCTVGCDACDGTQNHVGHGNQRFLYRGMSAAQLRAKNLTTADPWSPVPGEMVLDPTSTKGLAITPNCEARKGAPVPTVCDPRLRTVNSQAECGGAEDIYFYSPWRAPGAAPVIDPCGSAGGRFVGQGIGGAGAQFQNSSLAAQGDRGSGLPPMAPQAYWQAGASVEVGWTVAANHGGGYAYRLARADEPLSEAGF
;
A
#
# COMPACT_ATOMS: atom_id res chain seq x y z
N ALA A 1 8.09 -37.55 -64.90
CA ALA A 1 9.38 -38.11 -64.45
C ALA A 1 9.77 -37.43 -63.14
N ARG A 2 10.30 -38.21 -62.19
CA ARG A 2 10.59 -37.87 -60.79
C ARG A 2 11.67 -36.79 -60.66
N SER A 3 11.63 -35.98 -59.60
CA SER A 3 12.55 -36.10 -58.45
C SER A 3 12.47 -34.85 -57.55
N GLY A 4 12.14 -35.06 -56.28
CA GLY A 4 12.48 -34.14 -55.19
C GLY A 4 13.90 -34.43 -54.68
N THR A 5 14.51 -33.42 -54.07
CA THR A 5 15.77 -33.53 -53.31
C THR A 5 15.56 -32.99 -51.91
N ALA A 6 15.59 -33.89 -50.94
CA ALA A 6 15.73 -33.59 -49.52
C ALA A 6 17.23 -33.63 -49.17
N ALA A 7 17.71 -32.63 -48.43
CA ALA A 7 19.03 -32.62 -47.83
C ALA A 7 18.92 -32.95 -46.33
N THR A 8 19.76 -33.89 -45.92
CA THR A 8 19.92 -34.51 -44.61
C THR A 8 20.57 -33.59 -43.57
N ALA A 9 20.03 -33.57 -42.35
CA ALA A 9 20.69 -33.01 -41.16
C ALA A 9 21.34 -34.14 -40.34
N THR A 10 22.60 -33.94 -40.00
CA THR A 10 23.47 -34.85 -39.25
C THR A 10 23.16 -34.81 -37.75
N ALA A 11 22.81 -35.94 -37.15
CA ALA A 11 22.68 -36.09 -35.70
C ALA A 11 23.99 -36.68 -35.14
N MET A 12 24.60 -35.97 -34.20
CA MET A 12 25.80 -36.39 -33.48
C MET A 12 25.37 -37.11 -32.19
N GLN A 13 25.67 -38.41 -32.09
CA GLN A 13 25.50 -39.22 -30.89
C GLN A 13 26.72 -39.04 -29.97
N LEU A 14 26.46 -38.68 -28.71
CA LEU A 14 27.39 -38.90 -27.61
C LEU A 14 26.67 -39.71 -26.54
N GLY A 15 27.19 -40.90 -26.28
CA GLY A 15 26.61 -41.91 -25.40
C GLY A 15 26.77 -41.56 -23.92
N LEU A 16 25.82 -42.05 -23.12
CA LEU A 16 25.90 -42.14 -21.68
C LEU A 16 25.54 -43.56 -21.23
N PRO A 17 26.14 -44.04 -20.11
CA PRO A 17 26.26 -45.46 -19.80
C PRO A 17 24.99 -46.08 -19.22
N VAL A 18 24.88 -47.39 -19.43
CA VAL A 18 23.85 -48.29 -18.91
C VAL A 18 23.96 -48.35 -17.38
N GLY A 19 22.92 -47.90 -16.67
CA GLY A 19 22.88 -47.89 -15.21
C GLY A 19 21.47 -48.05 -14.65
N ARG A 20 21.21 -49.22 -14.05
CA ARG A 20 20.22 -49.58 -13.01
C ARG A 20 18.80 -49.00 -13.12
N CYS A 21 17.83 -49.87 -13.39
CA CYS A 21 16.41 -49.63 -13.11
C CYS A 21 16.20 -49.36 -11.61
N TYR A 22 15.93 -48.12 -11.25
CA TYR A 22 15.29 -47.78 -9.99
C TYR A 22 13.77 -47.87 -10.17
N PRO A 23 13.00 -48.41 -9.20
CA PRO A 23 11.55 -48.35 -9.25
C PRO A 23 11.15 -46.88 -9.24
N LEU A 24 10.46 -46.45 -10.30
CA LEU A 24 9.71 -45.20 -10.35
C LEU A 24 8.66 -45.25 -9.23
N ARG A 25 9.05 -44.76 -8.04
CA ARG A 25 8.07 -44.34 -7.04
C ARG A 25 7.38 -43.13 -7.63
N PHE A 26 6.17 -43.33 -8.17
CA PHE A 26 5.21 -42.26 -8.32
C PHE A 26 4.95 -41.71 -6.92
N ALA A 27 5.72 -40.69 -6.52
CA ALA A 27 5.31 -39.81 -5.45
C ALA A 27 4.09 -39.06 -5.99
N ALA A 28 2.90 -39.55 -5.64
CA ALA A 28 1.71 -38.73 -5.67
C ALA A 28 2.00 -37.55 -4.74
N TRP A 29 2.47 -36.45 -5.33
CA TRP A 29 2.39 -35.15 -4.69
C TRP A 29 0.90 -34.85 -4.59
N ALA A 30 0.30 -35.28 -3.48
CA ALA A 30 -0.95 -34.68 -3.05
C ALA A 30 -0.67 -33.19 -3.03
N ALA A 31 -1.36 -32.44 -3.89
CA ALA A 31 -1.35 -30.99 -3.83
C ALA A 31 -1.90 -30.64 -2.45
N LEU A 32 -1.00 -30.44 -1.49
CA LEU A 32 -1.36 -29.88 -0.20
C LEU A 32 -2.00 -28.54 -0.54
N VAL A 33 -3.29 -28.40 -0.22
CA VAL A 33 -3.96 -27.12 -0.28
C VAL A 33 -3.32 -26.27 0.81
N VAL A 34 -2.29 -25.50 0.43
CA VAL A 34 -1.67 -24.53 1.33
C VAL A 34 -2.58 -23.33 1.37
N GLY A 35 -3.25 -23.13 2.50
CA GLY A 35 -3.96 -21.89 2.77
C GLY A 35 -2.95 -20.78 3.06
N CYS A 36 -3.13 -19.63 2.41
CA CYS A 36 -2.42 -18.41 2.76
C CYS A 36 -3.42 -17.37 3.25
N VAL A 37 -2.97 -16.47 4.13
CA VAL A 37 -3.82 -15.37 4.61
C VAL A 37 -3.29 -14.04 4.09
N GLY A 38 -4.16 -13.27 3.42
CA GLY A 38 -3.88 -11.90 3.02
C GLY A 38 -4.34 -10.90 4.08
N HIS A 39 -3.49 -9.90 4.37
CA HIS A 39 -3.77 -8.84 5.33
C HIS A 39 -3.24 -7.48 4.84
N GLY A 40 -3.72 -6.39 5.46
CA GLY A 40 -3.31 -5.02 5.17
C GLY A 40 -4.20 -4.33 4.13
N ALA A 41 -3.68 -3.26 3.49
CA ALA A 41 -4.41 -2.40 2.55
C ALA A 41 -4.78 -3.05 1.19
N MET A 42 -4.74 -4.38 1.11
CA MET A 42 -5.34 -5.12 0.00
C MET A 42 -6.84 -4.80 -0.05
N SER A 43 -7.37 -4.58 -1.25
CA SER A 43 -8.80 -4.31 -1.46
C SER A 43 -9.47 -5.38 -2.32
N PHE A 44 -8.68 -6.16 -3.05
CA PHE A 44 -9.15 -7.31 -3.81
C PHE A 44 -8.12 -8.45 -3.80
N PRO A 45 -8.51 -9.70 -3.48
CA PRO A 45 -9.79 -10.06 -2.85
C PRO A 45 -9.92 -9.36 -1.48
N ARG A 46 -11.13 -9.35 -0.90
CA ARG A 46 -11.34 -8.64 0.37
C ARG A 46 -10.42 -9.21 1.49
N PRO A 47 -9.65 -8.36 2.19
CA PRO A 47 -8.74 -8.79 3.26
C PRO A 47 -9.49 -9.09 4.55
N ARG A 48 -8.82 -9.74 5.52
CA ARG A 48 -9.35 -9.90 6.89
C ARG A 48 -9.73 -8.57 7.57
N ASN A 49 -9.03 -7.50 7.20
CA ASN A 49 -9.26 -6.14 7.70
C ASN A 49 -10.59 -5.52 7.19
N SER A 50 -11.31 -6.18 6.28
CA SER A 50 -12.61 -5.70 5.76
C SER A 50 -13.81 -6.09 6.63
N LEU A 51 -13.58 -6.44 7.89
CA LEU A 51 -14.60 -6.90 8.84
C LEU A 51 -15.80 -5.95 8.98
N ASP A 52 -15.58 -4.63 8.91
CA ASP A 52 -16.65 -3.63 8.97
C ASP A 52 -17.50 -3.57 7.71
N GLY A 53 -17.09 -4.19 6.61
CA GLY A 53 -17.79 -4.13 5.32
C GLY A 53 -19.20 -4.72 5.36
N ALA A 54 -19.52 -5.53 6.39
CA ALA A 54 -20.86 -6.07 6.63
C ALA A 54 -21.72 -5.19 7.56
N LEU A 55 -21.15 -4.17 8.20
CA LEU A 55 -21.85 -3.25 9.10
C LEU A 55 -22.40 -2.05 8.32
N ALA A 56 -23.46 -1.42 8.85
CA ALA A 56 -23.87 -0.11 8.39
C ALA A 56 -22.82 0.95 8.79
N PRO A 57 -22.57 1.98 7.96
CA PRO A 57 -23.22 2.25 6.67
C PRO A 57 -22.58 1.52 5.47
N TRP A 58 -21.47 0.80 5.65
CA TRP A 58 -20.70 0.19 4.56
C TRP A 58 -21.48 -0.86 3.75
N SER A 59 -22.29 -1.67 4.42
CA SER A 59 -23.00 -2.79 3.79
C SER A 59 -24.09 -2.39 2.80
N SER A 60 -24.63 -1.17 2.93
CA SER A 60 -25.66 -0.63 2.03
C SER A 60 -25.13 0.42 1.06
N TRP A 61 -23.87 0.83 1.19
CA TRP A 61 -23.33 1.91 0.36
C TRP A 61 -22.90 1.45 -1.02
N SER A 62 -23.24 2.27 -2.02
CA SER A 62 -22.79 2.10 -3.40
C SER A 62 -22.64 3.44 -4.09
N TYR A 63 -21.80 3.46 -5.13
CA TYR A 63 -21.67 4.55 -6.06
C TYR A 63 -21.89 4.04 -7.50
N PRO A 64 -22.63 4.76 -8.36
CA PRO A 64 -23.41 5.94 -8.02
C PRO A 64 -24.54 5.61 -7.04
N CYS A 65 -24.72 6.50 -6.07
CA CYS A 65 -25.73 6.44 -5.00
C CYS A 65 -27.14 6.81 -5.50
N ASP A 66 -27.22 7.76 -6.45
CA ASP A 66 -28.40 8.15 -7.21
C ASP A 66 -27.98 8.95 -8.47
N GLU A 67 -28.95 9.50 -9.21
CA GLU A 67 -28.71 10.33 -10.41
C GLU A 67 -28.10 11.71 -10.09
N SER A 68 -28.29 12.22 -8.87
CA SER A 68 -27.80 13.54 -8.46
C SER A 68 -26.34 13.51 -8.01
N HIS A 69 -25.83 12.32 -7.65
CA HIS A 69 -24.54 12.11 -7.00
C HIS A 69 -24.34 13.01 -5.78
N ALA A 70 -25.44 13.42 -5.12
CA ALA A 70 -25.45 14.35 -4.02
C ALA A 70 -26.25 13.78 -2.85
N GLY A 71 -25.86 14.15 -1.62
CA GLY A 71 -26.54 13.72 -0.40
C GLY A 71 -25.63 12.94 0.55
N LEU A 72 -26.15 12.70 1.76
CA LEU A 72 -25.42 12.01 2.85
C LEU A 72 -25.11 10.56 2.49
N ASP A 73 -25.94 9.93 1.65
CA ASP A 73 -25.74 8.55 1.21
C ASP A 73 -24.69 8.43 0.09
N CYS A 74 -24.32 9.53 -0.56
CA CYS A 74 -23.35 9.56 -1.65
C CYS A 74 -21.90 9.71 -1.20
N ALA A 75 -21.69 10.24 0.01
CA ALA A 75 -20.37 10.41 0.60
C ALA A 75 -20.34 9.66 1.93
N LEU A 76 -19.67 8.51 1.96
CA LEU A 76 -19.25 7.93 3.24
C LEU A 76 -18.10 8.77 3.78
N GLY A 77 -18.43 9.85 4.47
CA GLY A 77 -17.51 10.63 5.28
C GLY A 77 -17.68 10.25 6.74
N PHE A 78 -16.58 9.91 7.39
CA PHE A 78 -16.54 9.68 8.83
C PHE A 78 -15.76 10.82 9.47
N CYS A 79 -16.43 11.57 10.33
CA CYS A 79 -15.83 12.69 11.04
C CYS A 79 -15.62 12.26 12.48
N GLU A 80 -14.37 12.14 12.90
CA GLU A 80 -14.06 12.10 14.33
C GLU A 80 -14.23 13.52 14.89
N ASP A 81 -15.01 13.67 15.97
CA ASP A 81 -15.34 14.96 16.60
C ASP A 81 -16.11 15.98 15.74
N GLY A 82 -16.77 15.53 14.66
CA GLY A 82 -17.56 16.40 13.77
C GLY A 82 -16.72 17.36 12.91
N LYS A 83 -15.40 17.17 12.86
CA LYS A 83 -14.45 17.89 12.01
C LYS A 83 -13.56 16.88 11.27
N ASP A 84 -12.89 17.31 10.19
CA ASP A 84 -11.93 16.49 9.43
C ASP A 84 -12.45 15.10 9.00
N CYS A 85 -13.49 15.10 8.17
CA CYS A 85 -14.12 13.87 7.70
C CYS A 85 -13.26 13.15 6.65
N GLN A 86 -12.83 11.93 6.94
CA GLN A 86 -12.18 11.06 5.95
C GLN A 86 -13.17 10.08 5.33
N GLY A 87 -12.91 9.70 4.08
CA GLY A 87 -13.80 8.87 3.28
C GLY A 87 -13.84 7.41 3.71
N SER A 88 -14.80 6.63 3.23
CA SER A 88 -14.70 5.17 3.27
C SER A 88 -13.51 4.63 2.47
N CYS A 89 -13.35 3.31 2.48
CA CYS A 89 -12.51 2.55 1.57
C CYS A 89 -13.32 1.99 0.39
N PRO A 90 -13.75 2.82 -0.58
CA PRO A 90 -14.51 2.31 -1.70
C PRO A 90 -13.61 1.43 -2.57
N ILE A 91 -14.21 0.39 -3.11
CA ILE A 91 -13.59 -0.52 -4.06
C ILE A 91 -14.46 -0.63 -5.31
N SER A 92 -13.88 -1.09 -6.40
CA SER A 92 -14.64 -1.45 -7.60
C SER A 92 -15.81 -2.35 -7.22
N ALA A 93 -17.00 -2.07 -7.75
CA ALA A 93 -18.16 -2.92 -7.52
C ALA A 93 -18.05 -4.28 -8.22
N HIS A 94 -17.09 -4.44 -9.15
CA HIS A 94 -16.93 -5.61 -10.02
C HIS A 94 -18.25 -6.06 -10.69
N SER A 95 -19.19 -5.14 -10.89
CA SER A 95 -20.52 -5.38 -11.47
C SER A 95 -20.54 -5.25 -13.00
N GLY A 96 -19.41 -4.86 -13.62
CA GLY A 96 -19.32 -4.49 -15.03
C GLY A 96 -19.84 -3.08 -15.34
N ALA A 97 -20.49 -2.41 -14.38
CA ALA A 97 -20.91 -1.01 -14.54
C ALA A 97 -19.71 -0.06 -14.43
N LYS A 98 -19.60 0.87 -15.37
CA LYS A 98 -18.51 1.87 -15.38
C LYS A 98 -18.61 2.77 -14.15
N ASN A 99 -17.47 3.02 -13.51
CA ASN A 99 -17.33 3.84 -12.30
C ASN A 99 -18.15 3.34 -11.10
N ALA A 100 -18.65 2.11 -11.12
CA ALA A 100 -19.41 1.60 -9.98
C ALA A 100 -18.46 1.22 -8.84
N LEU A 101 -18.75 1.73 -7.64
CA LEU A 101 -18.01 1.43 -6.41
C LEU A 101 -18.95 0.88 -5.34
N ASN A 102 -18.41 0.11 -4.40
CA ASN A 102 -19.08 -0.24 -3.16
C ASN A 102 -18.13 -0.06 -1.98
N ALA A 103 -18.65 -0.13 -0.76
CA ALA A 103 -17.86 0.02 0.46
C ALA A 103 -17.73 -1.30 1.22
N SER A 104 -17.87 -2.44 0.54
CA SER A 104 -17.79 -3.77 1.14
C SER A 104 -16.40 -4.10 1.73
N ASN A 105 -15.41 -3.23 1.49
CA ASN A 105 -14.09 -3.27 2.12
C ASN A 105 -14.07 -2.62 3.52
N GLY A 106 -15.18 -2.05 3.99
CA GLY A 106 -15.29 -1.43 5.30
C GLY A 106 -14.27 -0.32 5.50
N GLN A 107 -13.43 -0.50 6.51
CA GLN A 107 -12.32 0.40 6.85
C GLN A 107 -10.93 -0.19 6.53
N ALA A 108 -10.82 -1.19 5.64
CA ALA A 108 -9.58 -1.93 5.45
C ALA A 108 -8.33 -1.09 5.10
N CYS A 109 -8.46 0.03 4.36
CA CYS A 109 -7.33 0.92 4.06
C CYS A 109 -6.86 1.74 5.27
N TYR A 110 -7.64 1.79 6.35
CA TYR A 110 -7.24 2.39 7.61
C TYR A 110 -6.44 1.40 8.48
N TRP A 111 -6.15 0.20 8.00
CA TRP A 111 -5.24 -0.73 8.64
C TRP A 111 -3.83 -0.61 8.06
N PHE A 112 -3.00 0.21 8.68
CA PHE A 112 -1.63 0.50 8.23
C PHE A 112 -0.70 0.66 9.43
N SER A 113 0.53 1.13 9.23
CA SER A 113 1.43 1.48 10.32
C SER A 113 1.90 2.93 10.16
N ASN A 114 1.61 3.77 11.15
CA ASN A 114 2.06 5.16 11.20
C ASN A 114 3.34 5.28 12.05
N GLY A 115 4.11 6.35 11.84
CA GLY A 115 5.31 6.63 12.66
C GLY A 115 6.45 5.62 12.48
N CYS A 116 6.50 4.93 11.34
CA CYS A 116 7.52 3.94 11.02
C CYS A 116 8.65 4.53 10.16
N THR A 117 9.85 4.63 10.69
CA THR A 117 10.93 5.34 10.00
C THR A 117 11.99 4.38 9.47
N VAL A 118 12.47 4.61 8.24
CA VAL A 118 13.57 3.84 7.66
C VAL A 118 14.82 4.04 8.53
N GLY A 119 15.42 2.93 8.96
CA GLY A 119 16.59 2.94 9.83
C GLY A 119 16.28 2.74 11.32
N CYS A 120 15.00 2.73 11.71
CA CYS A 120 14.55 2.48 13.09
C CYS A 120 14.21 1.01 13.33
N ASP A 121 14.34 0.54 14.58
CA ASP A 121 13.98 -0.81 14.98
C ASP A 121 12.45 -0.98 15.22
N ALA A 122 11.72 0.11 15.49
CA ALA A 122 10.29 0.10 15.76
C ALA A 122 9.59 1.39 15.27
N CYS A 123 8.27 1.29 15.06
CA CYS A 123 7.42 2.46 14.85
C CYS A 123 7.08 3.12 16.18
N ASP A 124 6.83 4.43 16.18
CA ASP A 124 6.33 5.14 17.37
C ASP A 124 4.79 5.28 17.39
N GLY A 125 4.12 5.05 16.26
CA GLY A 125 2.66 5.16 16.10
C GLY A 125 2.08 6.57 16.25
N THR A 126 2.89 7.59 16.56
CA THR A 126 2.39 8.94 16.89
C THR A 126 2.85 10.02 15.93
N GLN A 127 4.10 9.96 15.47
CA GLN A 127 4.70 11.06 14.73
C GLN A 127 4.38 10.90 13.25
N ASN A 128 3.87 11.98 12.65
CA ASN A 128 4.11 12.17 11.23
C ASN A 128 5.62 12.36 11.09
N HIS A 129 6.28 11.63 10.19
CA HIS A 129 7.74 11.59 10.06
C HIS A 129 8.38 12.98 10.13
N VAL A 130 9.64 13.06 10.57
CA VAL A 130 10.41 14.30 10.61
C VAL A 130 10.32 15.01 9.26
N GLY A 131 9.76 16.21 9.24
CA GLY A 131 9.48 16.94 8.00
C GLY A 131 8.03 16.87 7.49
N HIS A 132 7.10 16.22 8.18
CA HIS A 132 5.64 16.27 7.91
C HIS A 132 4.92 17.33 8.77
N GLY A 133 5.32 18.59 8.62
CA GLY A 133 4.73 19.76 9.30
C GLY A 133 3.88 20.61 8.34
N ASN A 134 3.82 21.92 8.60
CA ASN A 134 3.13 22.89 7.75
C ASN A 134 3.97 23.29 6.52
N GLN A 135 4.65 22.34 5.87
CA GLN A 135 5.40 22.67 4.65
C GLN A 135 4.45 23.00 3.51
N ARG A 136 4.85 23.97 2.71
CA ARG A 136 4.10 24.39 1.53
C ARG A 136 4.96 24.20 0.32
N PHE A 137 4.39 23.67 -0.75
CA PHE A 137 5.03 23.64 -2.05
C PHE A 137 4.52 24.82 -2.88
N LEU A 138 5.44 25.51 -3.54
CA LEU A 138 5.15 26.59 -4.46
C LEU A 138 5.40 26.09 -5.89
N TYR A 139 4.41 26.26 -6.76
CA TYR A 139 4.59 26.04 -8.19
C TYR A 139 4.91 27.38 -8.87
N ARG A 140 6.12 27.51 -9.43
CA ARG A 140 6.65 28.76 -10.01
C ARG A 140 6.49 29.95 -9.06
N GLY A 141 6.79 29.73 -7.77
CA GLY A 141 6.67 30.73 -6.71
C GLY A 141 5.23 31.04 -6.25
N MET A 142 4.22 30.30 -6.74
CA MET A 142 2.82 30.49 -6.37
C MET A 142 2.30 29.34 -5.50
N SER A 143 1.56 29.70 -4.47
CA SER A 143 0.75 28.78 -3.68
C SER A 143 -0.40 28.18 -4.50
N ALA A 144 -0.93 27.03 -4.06
CA ALA A 144 -2.12 26.43 -4.66
C ALA A 144 -3.32 27.40 -4.74
N ALA A 145 -3.50 28.27 -3.74
CA ALA A 145 -4.56 29.28 -3.76
C ALA A 145 -4.35 30.32 -4.87
N GLN A 146 -3.12 30.80 -5.06
CA GLN A 146 -2.77 31.74 -6.14
C GLN A 146 -2.92 31.10 -7.52
N LEU A 147 -2.58 29.81 -7.66
CA LEU A 147 -2.80 29.08 -8.91
C LEU A 147 -4.29 28.98 -9.27
N ARG A 148 -5.13 28.60 -8.30
CA ARG A 148 -6.59 28.53 -8.49
C ARG A 148 -7.18 29.89 -8.87
N ALA A 149 -6.77 30.97 -8.19
CA ALA A 149 -7.23 32.32 -8.50
C ALA A 149 -6.86 32.77 -9.93
N LYS A 150 -5.79 32.22 -10.50
CA LYS A 150 -5.32 32.52 -11.86
C LYS A 150 -5.75 31.47 -12.89
N ASN A 151 -6.50 30.44 -12.49
CA ASN A 151 -6.85 29.28 -13.32
C ASN A 151 -5.63 28.63 -14.00
N LEU A 152 -4.51 28.54 -13.28
CA LEU A 152 -3.27 27.93 -13.75
C LEU A 152 -3.14 26.50 -13.21
N THR A 153 -2.67 25.59 -14.06
CA THR A 153 -2.35 24.20 -13.69
C THR A 153 -0.91 23.87 -14.08
N THR A 154 -0.37 22.79 -13.53
CA THR A 154 0.89 22.21 -14.03
C THR A 154 0.63 21.63 -15.43
N ALA A 155 1.55 21.86 -16.37
CA ALA A 155 1.42 21.30 -17.72
C ALA A 155 1.56 19.77 -17.69
N ASP A 156 2.46 19.28 -16.84
CA ASP A 156 2.61 17.87 -16.50
C ASP A 156 2.74 17.74 -14.96
N PRO A 157 1.68 17.35 -14.24
CA PRO A 157 1.76 17.11 -12.80
C PRO A 157 2.62 15.90 -12.43
N TRP A 158 2.88 14.99 -13.37
CA TRP A 158 3.60 13.75 -13.12
C TRP A 158 5.10 13.89 -13.32
N SER A 159 5.51 14.81 -14.20
CA SER A 159 6.92 15.15 -14.43
C SER A 159 7.12 16.67 -14.48
N PRO A 160 6.97 17.37 -13.35
CA PRO A 160 7.15 18.82 -13.32
C PRO A 160 8.61 19.17 -13.68
N VAL A 161 8.81 20.24 -14.44
CA VAL A 161 10.15 20.71 -14.80
C VAL A 161 10.94 21.00 -13.51
N PRO A 162 12.19 20.51 -13.38
CA PRO A 162 12.99 20.77 -12.18
C PRO A 162 13.07 22.26 -11.84
N GLY A 163 12.88 22.58 -10.57
CA GLY A 163 12.82 23.95 -10.04
C GLY A 163 11.44 24.61 -10.10
N GLU A 164 10.45 24.03 -10.79
CA GLU A 164 9.11 24.60 -10.82
C GLU A 164 8.29 24.30 -9.57
N MET A 165 8.49 23.16 -8.92
CA MET A 165 7.78 22.82 -7.68
C MET A 165 8.80 22.72 -6.55
N VAL A 166 8.94 23.82 -5.82
CA VAL A 166 9.93 23.96 -4.74
C VAL A 166 9.23 24.13 -3.40
N LEU A 167 9.90 23.75 -2.33
CA LEU A 167 9.42 24.06 -0.99
C LEU A 167 9.42 25.58 -0.77
N ASP A 168 8.39 26.07 -0.09
CA ASP A 168 8.30 27.45 0.36
C ASP A 168 9.40 27.69 1.41
N PRO A 169 10.40 28.56 1.13
CA PRO A 169 11.52 28.78 2.03
C PRO A 169 11.10 29.34 3.39
N THR A 170 9.92 29.97 3.48
CA THR A 170 9.36 30.42 4.75
C THR A 170 8.87 29.27 5.62
N SER A 171 8.62 28.11 5.03
CA SER A 171 8.18 26.87 5.69
C SER A 171 9.32 25.87 5.96
N THR A 172 10.52 26.11 5.42
CA THR A 172 11.67 25.20 5.56
C THR A 172 12.70 25.65 6.61
N LYS A 173 12.57 26.87 7.15
CA LYS A 173 13.51 27.39 8.14
C LYS A 173 13.49 26.55 9.43
N GLY A 174 14.61 25.93 9.76
CA GLY A 174 14.78 25.15 10.99
C GLY A 174 14.33 23.69 10.90
N LEU A 175 14.11 23.16 9.70
CA LEU A 175 13.91 21.72 9.53
C LEU A 175 15.19 20.96 9.89
N ALA A 176 15.10 20.11 10.91
CA ALA A 176 16.16 19.19 11.28
C ALA A 176 15.79 17.80 10.75
N ILE A 177 16.12 17.51 9.48
CA ILE A 177 15.78 16.23 8.84
C ILE A 177 16.74 15.14 9.33
N THR A 178 16.31 14.43 10.37
CA THR A 178 16.99 13.27 10.95
C THR A 178 15.95 12.17 11.18
N PRO A 179 16.34 10.89 11.31
CA PRO A 179 15.39 9.87 11.76
C PRO A 179 14.88 10.24 13.16
N ASN A 180 13.65 9.86 13.49
CA ASN A 180 13.04 10.05 14.82
C ASN A 180 13.52 9.02 15.86
N CYS A 181 14.60 8.29 15.56
CA CYS A 181 15.19 7.27 16.40
C CYS A 181 16.72 7.32 16.29
N GLU A 182 17.40 6.63 17.20
CA GLU A 182 18.83 6.38 17.06
C GLU A 182 19.08 5.45 15.87
N ALA A 183 19.84 5.93 14.89
CA ALA A 183 20.18 5.14 13.71
C ALA A 183 21.05 3.95 14.11
N ARG A 184 20.56 2.74 13.85
CA ARG A 184 21.31 1.52 14.15
C ARG A 184 22.40 1.30 13.10
N LYS A 185 23.56 0.81 13.56
CA LYS A 185 24.65 0.40 12.67
C LYS A 185 24.20 -0.74 11.75
N GLY A 186 24.28 -0.53 10.44
CA GLY A 186 23.86 -1.50 9.43
C GLY A 186 22.35 -1.53 9.17
N ALA A 187 21.60 -0.56 9.71
CA ALA A 187 20.19 -0.42 9.39
C ALA A 187 19.99 -0.11 7.89
N PRO A 188 18.85 -0.51 7.31
CA PRO A 188 18.50 -0.10 5.96
C PRO A 188 18.49 1.42 5.81
N VAL A 189 18.91 1.89 4.64
CA VAL A 189 18.91 3.31 4.28
C VAL A 189 17.90 3.56 3.17
N PRO A 190 17.36 4.79 3.06
CA PRO A 190 16.53 5.19 1.93
C PRO A 190 17.24 4.94 0.59
N THR A 191 16.56 4.30 -0.37
CA THR A 191 17.13 3.89 -1.67
C THR A 191 16.46 4.57 -2.87
N VAL A 192 15.22 5.03 -2.72
CA VAL A 192 14.46 5.67 -3.81
C VAL A 192 14.92 7.12 -3.99
N CYS A 193 15.97 7.30 -4.80
CA CYS A 193 16.53 8.60 -5.14
C CYS A 193 16.08 9.14 -6.52
N ASP A 194 15.56 8.30 -7.40
CA ASP A 194 15.07 8.75 -8.71
C ASP A 194 13.79 9.58 -8.53
N PRO A 195 13.78 10.85 -8.97
CA PRO A 195 12.61 11.74 -8.81
C PRO A 195 11.36 11.19 -9.48
N ARG A 196 11.47 10.35 -10.51
CA ARG A 196 10.34 9.73 -11.22
C ARG A 196 9.61 8.66 -10.40
N LEU A 197 10.24 8.16 -9.35
CA LEU A 197 9.69 7.14 -8.45
C LEU A 197 9.11 7.74 -7.16
N ARG A 198 9.12 9.07 -7.04
CA ARG A 198 8.62 9.83 -5.88
C ARG A 198 7.33 10.56 -6.26
N THR A 199 6.35 10.55 -5.36
CA THR A 199 5.07 11.28 -5.56
C THR A 199 5.03 12.63 -4.86
N VAL A 200 5.93 12.86 -3.90
CA VAL A 200 6.01 14.08 -3.09
C VAL A 200 7.47 14.51 -2.98
N ASN A 201 7.70 15.82 -2.90
CA ASN A 201 9.04 16.41 -2.81
C ASN A 201 10.03 15.85 -3.85
N SER A 202 9.54 15.61 -5.07
CA SER A 202 10.30 14.90 -6.10
C SER A 202 11.52 15.68 -6.55
N GLN A 203 11.51 17.01 -6.44
CA GLN A 203 12.58 17.90 -6.90
C GLN A 203 13.71 18.13 -5.88
N ALA A 204 13.56 17.68 -4.62
CA ALA A 204 14.62 17.79 -3.63
C ALA A 204 15.79 16.85 -3.96
N GLU A 205 17.02 17.34 -3.77
CA GLU A 205 18.22 16.51 -3.81
C GLU A 205 18.09 15.34 -2.83
N CYS A 206 18.42 14.12 -3.25
CA CYS A 206 18.25 12.95 -2.40
C CYS A 206 19.06 13.07 -1.10
N GLY A 207 18.39 13.05 0.05
CA GLY A 207 19.04 13.20 1.35
C GLY A 207 19.57 14.61 1.64
N GLY A 208 19.26 15.58 0.78
CA GLY A 208 19.59 16.99 1.01
C GLY A 208 18.74 17.62 2.11
N ALA A 209 19.07 18.85 2.49
CA ALA A 209 18.38 19.58 3.57
C ALA A 209 16.89 19.83 3.29
N GLU A 210 16.51 19.84 2.01
CA GLU A 210 15.13 20.01 1.56
C GLU A 210 14.40 18.67 1.35
N ASP A 211 15.06 17.52 1.55
CA ASP A 211 14.46 16.20 1.39
C ASP A 211 13.65 15.77 2.62
N ILE A 212 12.56 16.50 2.89
CA ILE A 212 11.74 16.36 4.10
C ILE A 212 11.05 15.00 4.25
N TYR A 213 11.09 14.14 3.22
CA TYR A 213 10.52 12.79 3.25
C TYR A 213 11.59 11.72 3.16
N PHE A 214 12.88 12.05 3.34
CA PHE A 214 13.99 11.13 3.11
C PHE A 214 13.86 9.84 3.93
N TYR A 215 13.41 9.93 5.18
CA TYR A 215 13.30 8.80 6.09
C TYR A 215 11.94 8.08 6.08
N SER A 216 11.00 8.50 5.23
CA SER A 216 9.67 7.91 5.13
C SER A 216 9.70 6.48 4.55
N PRO A 217 8.77 5.58 4.92
CA PRO A 217 8.75 4.18 4.47
C PRO A 217 8.83 3.99 2.95
N TRP A 218 8.15 4.85 2.18
CA TRP A 218 8.13 4.78 0.72
C TRP A 218 9.48 5.13 0.07
N ARG A 219 10.48 5.58 0.83
CA ARG A 219 11.83 5.79 0.31
C ARG A 219 12.68 4.53 0.32
N ALA A 220 12.24 3.47 1.01
CA ALA A 220 12.79 2.13 0.92
C ALA A 220 11.68 1.13 1.30
N PRO A 221 10.78 0.77 0.36
CA PRO A 221 9.67 -0.13 0.64
C PRO A 221 10.12 -1.43 1.29
N GLY A 222 9.45 -1.84 2.37
CA GLY A 222 9.78 -3.03 3.15
C GLY A 222 10.98 -2.89 4.10
N ALA A 223 11.63 -1.72 4.15
CA ALA A 223 12.80 -1.51 5.00
C ALA A 223 12.48 -0.85 6.36
N ALA A 224 11.40 -0.08 6.42
CA ALA A 224 10.90 0.46 7.69
C ALA A 224 10.22 -0.65 8.51
N PRO A 225 10.26 -0.57 9.85
CA PRO A 225 9.49 -1.48 10.70
C PRO A 225 7.98 -1.28 10.46
N VAL A 226 7.17 -2.18 10.98
CA VAL A 226 5.71 -2.07 11.01
C VAL A 226 5.20 -2.25 12.43
N ILE A 227 4.07 -1.63 12.77
CA ILE A 227 3.40 -1.84 14.07
C ILE A 227 2.91 -3.29 14.15
N ASP A 228 2.35 -3.76 13.05
CA ASP A 228 1.80 -5.09 12.87
C ASP A 228 1.91 -5.47 11.39
N PRO A 229 2.31 -6.70 11.03
CA PRO A 229 2.47 -7.12 9.63
C PRO A 229 1.17 -7.06 8.83
N CYS A 230 0.03 -7.04 9.52
CA CYS A 230 -1.31 -6.99 8.96
C CYS A 230 -1.96 -5.60 9.14
N GLY A 231 -1.17 -4.60 9.55
CA GLY A 231 -1.61 -3.25 9.89
C GLY A 231 -2.23 -3.13 11.28
N SER A 232 -2.28 -1.91 11.81
CA SER A 232 -3.02 -1.53 13.00
C SER A 232 -4.20 -0.65 12.61
N ALA A 233 -5.35 -0.80 13.25
CA ALA A 233 -6.51 0.05 13.03
C ALA A 233 -6.15 1.53 13.27
N GLY A 234 -6.30 2.35 12.23
CA GLY A 234 -5.90 3.76 12.16
C GLY A 234 -4.39 4.01 12.21
N GLY A 235 -3.57 2.95 12.13
CA GLY A 235 -2.12 3.04 12.05
C GLY A 235 -1.41 3.40 13.34
N ARG A 236 -2.04 3.29 14.51
CA ARG A 236 -1.45 3.74 15.79
C ARG A 236 -1.41 2.63 16.84
N PHE A 237 -0.75 2.86 17.97
CA PHE A 237 -0.91 2.01 19.14
C PHE A 237 -2.15 2.42 19.95
N VAL A 238 -2.72 1.47 20.69
CA VAL A 238 -3.83 1.72 21.63
C VAL A 238 -3.46 2.84 22.60
N GLY A 239 -4.37 3.80 22.78
CA GLY A 239 -4.19 4.93 23.72
C GLY A 239 -3.49 6.15 23.14
N GLN A 240 -3.05 6.13 21.88
CA GLN A 240 -2.40 7.29 21.22
C GLN A 240 -3.39 8.32 20.65
N GLY A 241 -4.68 8.16 20.93
CA GLY A 241 -5.73 9.05 20.47
C GLY A 241 -5.94 9.02 18.96
N ILE A 242 -6.59 10.07 18.47
CA ILE A 242 -7.01 10.23 17.08
C ILE A 242 -5.85 10.73 16.24
N GLY A 243 -5.66 10.14 15.07
CA GLY A 243 -4.66 10.61 14.11
C GLY A 243 -5.18 11.67 13.15
N GLY A 244 -4.31 12.57 12.70
CA GLY A 244 -4.60 13.45 11.56
C GLY A 244 -4.36 12.77 10.21
N ALA A 245 -4.82 13.41 9.12
CA ALA A 245 -4.41 13.13 7.74
C ALA A 245 -4.54 11.65 7.28
N GLY A 246 -5.69 11.02 7.54
CA GLY A 246 -5.97 9.65 7.08
C GLY A 246 -5.76 8.55 8.12
N ALA A 247 -5.44 8.91 9.36
CA ALA A 247 -5.32 8.00 10.50
C ALA A 247 -6.56 7.98 11.43
N GLN A 248 -7.75 8.15 10.85
CA GLN A 248 -9.02 8.36 11.55
C GLN A 248 -9.91 7.12 11.43
N PHE A 249 -9.58 6.08 12.20
CA PHE A 249 -10.35 4.84 12.20
C PHE A 249 -11.57 4.98 13.11
N GLN A 250 -12.76 4.69 12.59
CA GLN A 250 -13.97 4.71 13.40
C GLN A 250 -14.13 3.41 14.16
N ASN A 251 -14.27 3.50 15.49
CA ASN A 251 -14.60 2.33 16.28
C ASN A 251 -15.94 1.74 15.81
N SER A 252 -15.97 0.41 15.65
CA SER A 252 -17.16 -0.35 15.32
C SER A 252 -17.48 -1.34 16.44
N SER A 253 -18.50 -2.17 16.24
CA SER A 253 -18.77 -3.30 17.13
C SER A 253 -17.73 -4.43 17.02
N LEU A 254 -16.81 -4.36 16.06
CA LEU A 254 -15.88 -5.44 15.70
C LEU A 254 -14.40 -5.07 15.87
N ALA A 255 -14.05 -3.78 15.81
CA ALA A 255 -12.68 -3.31 16.00
C ALA A 255 -12.65 -1.86 16.52
N ALA A 256 -11.54 -1.50 17.17
CA ALA A 256 -11.26 -0.16 17.64
C ALA A 256 -9.88 0.33 17.21
N GLN A 257 -9.68 1.65 17.23
CA GLN A 257 -8.40 2.31 16.97
C GLN A 257 -7.26 1.64 17.77
N GLY A 258 -6.21 1.22 17.05
CA GLY A 258 -5.03 0.56 17.62
C GLY A 258 -5.10 -0.97 17.69
N ASP A 259 -6.22 -1.59 17.33
CA ASP A 259 -6.31 -3.06 17.22
C ASP A 259 -5.34 -3.59 16.15
N ARG A 260 -4.76 -4.76 16.43
CA ARG A 260 -3.76 -5.40 15.54
C ARG A 260 -4.44 -6.30 14.51
N GLY A 261 -4.11 -6.10 13.23
CA GLY A 261 -4.62 -6.90 12.12
C GLY A 261 -4.27 -8.38 12.24
N SER A 262 -3.09 -8.70 12.75
CA SER A 262 -2.63 -10.08 12.94
C SER A 262 -3.45 -10.84 14.01
N GLY A 263 -4.09 -10.10 14.92
CA GLY A 263 -4.96 -10.64 15.97
C GLY A 263 -6.41 -10.81 15.55
N LEU A 264 -6.80 -10.36 14.36
CA LEU A 264 -8.18 -10.49 13.87
C LEU A 264 -8.55 -11.97 13.66
N PRO A 265 -9.81 -12.35 13.91
CA PRO A 265 -10.26 -13.71 13.69
C PRO A 265 -10.19 -14.09 12.19
N PRO A 266 -9.95 -15.37 11.85
CA PRO A 266 -10.02 -15.84 10.48
C PRO A 266 -11.39 -15.56 9.84
N MET A 267 -11.37 -15.22 8.54
CA MET A 267 -12.58 -15.08 7.73
C MET A 267 -12.66 -16.20 6.69
N ALA A 268 -13.86 -16.44 6.17
CA ALA A 268 -14.04 -17.33 5.03
C ALA A 268 -13.17 -16.86 3.84
N PRO A 269 -12.44 -17.77 3.16
CA PRO A 269 -11.63 -17.41 2.00
C PRO A 269 -12.44 -16.64 0.96
N GLN A 270 -11.90 -15.52 0.50
CA GLN A 270 -12.55 -14.67 -0.52
C GLN A 270 -12.11 -15.03 -1.94
N ALA A 271 -11.03 -15.81 -2.07
CA ALA A 271 -10.55 -16.32 -3.34
C ALA A 271 -9.86 -17.68 -3.14
N TYR A 272 -9.87 -18.49 -4.19
CA TYR A 272 -9.10 -19.72 -4.30
C TYR A 272 -8.19 -19.60 -5.51
N TRP A 273 -6.90 -19.82 -5.31
CA TRP A 273 -5.90 -19.69 -6.36
C TRP A 273 -5.17 -21.01 -6.56
N GLN A 274 -4.86 -21.32 -7.81
CA GLN A 274 -3.95 -22.40 -8.14
C GLN A 274 -2.51 -21.90 -7.99
N ALA A 275 -1.65 -22.70 -7.36
CA ALA A 275 -0.23 -22.36 -7.24
C ALA A 275 0.40 -22.11 -8.63
N GLY A 276 1.14 -21.01 -8.76
CA GLY A 276 1.76 -20.57 -10.01
C GLY A 276 0.83 -19.81 -10.97
N ALA A 277 -0.44 -19.63 -10.63
CA ALA A 277 -1.36 -18.83 -11.46
C ALA A 277 -1.04 -17.33 -11.39
N SER A 278 -1.26 -16.62 -12.50
CA SER A 278 -1.39 -15.17 -12.49
C SER A 278 -2.80 -14.81 -12.00
N VAL A 279 -2.89 -13.99 -10.97
CA VAL A 279 -4.15 -13.62 -10.33
C VAL A 279 -4.28 -12.11 -10.22
N GLU A 280 -5.52 -11.63 -10.21
CA GLU A 280 -5.82 -10.23 -9.94
C GLU A 280 -5.76 -9.96 -8.44
N VAL A 281 -5.03 -8.90 -8.08
CA VAL A 281 -5.01 -8.34 -6.73
C VAL A 281 -5.19 -6.83 -6.83
N GLY A 282 -5.82 -6.25 -5.81
CA GLY A 282 -6.10 -4.83 -5.71
C GLY A 282 -5.66 -4.27 -4.38
N TRP A 283 -5.36 -2.97 -4.36
CA TRP A 283 -5.16 -2.17 -3.15
C TRP A 283 -5.81 -0.81 -3.37
N THR A 284 -6.27 -0.19 -2.29
CA THR A 284 -6.90 1.15 -2.35
C THR A 284 -5.98 2.16 -1.68
N VAL A 285 -5.71 3.25 -2.40
CA VAL A 285 -4.76 4.29 -1.97
C VAL A 285 -5.55 5.50 -1.47
N ALA A 286 -5.52 5.75 -0.17
CA ALA A 286 -6.06 6.99 0.42
C ALA A 286 -5.04 8.13 0.38
N ALA A 287 -3.75 7.82 0.60
CA ALA A 287 -2.63 8.74 0.49
C ALA A 287 -1.60 8.18 -0.49
N ASN A 288 -1.40 8.87 -1.61
CA ASN A 288 -0.52 8.40 -2.68
C ASN A 288 0.94 8.74 -2.40
N HIS A 289 1.53 8.02 -1.46
CA HIS A 289 2.97 7.98 -1.25
C HIS A 289 3.59 6.97 -2.21
N GLY A 290 4.64 7.36 -2.93
CA GLY A 290 5.28 6.56 -3.98
C GLY A 290 6.04 5.33 -3.45
N GLY A 291 7.14 4.95 -4.11
CA GLY A 291 8.01 3.87 -3.64
C GLY A 291 7.61 2.46 -4.10
N GLY A 292 6.35 2.22 -4.43
CA GLY A 292 5.88 0.93 -4.96
C GLY A 292 5.23 0.04 -3.91
N TYR A 293 4.87 -1.18 -4.31
CA TYR A 293 4.09 -2.11 -3.50
C TYR A 293 4.56 -3.55 -3.73
N ALA A 294 4.31 -4.40 -2.73
CA ALA A 294 4.51 -5.84 -2.81
C ALA A 294 3.35 -6.55 -2.09
N TYR A 295 2.98 -7.72 -2.59
CA TYR A 295 2.04 -8.62 -1.94
C TYR A 295 2.83 -9.83 -1.43
N ARG A 296 2.59 -10.20 -0.18
CA ARG A 296 3.25 -11.32 0.49
C ARG A 296 2.19 -12.27 1.03
N LEU A 297 2.53 -13.55 1.11
CA LEU A 297 1.63 -14.60 1.56
C LEU A 297 2.27 -15.35 2.73
N ALA A 298 1.67 -15.21 3.91
CA ALA A 298 2.01 -16.04 5.05
C ALA A 298 1.17 -17.32 5.04
N ARG A 299 1.77 -18.40 5.53
CA ARG A 299 1.06 -19.67 5.76
C ARG A 299 0.00 -19.51 6.84
N ALA A 300 -1.18 -20.09 6.61
CA ALA A 300 -2.30 -19.96 7.55
C ALA A 300 -2.09 -20.71 8.87
N ASP A 301 -1.18 -21.69 8.91
CA ASP A 301 -0.85 -22.49 10.10
C ASP A 301 0.36 -21.96 10.88
N GLU A 302 0.91 -20.81 10.49
CA GLU A 302 2.07 -20.18 11.13
C GLU A 302 1.69 -18.82 11.75
N PRO A 303 2.47 -18.33 12.74
CA PRO A 303 2.26 -16.99 13.28
C PRO A 303 2.44 -15.91 12.21
N LEU A 304 1.48 -14.98 12.14
CA LEU A 304 1.57 -13.81 11.26
C LEU A 304 2.63 -12.84 11.79
N SER A 305 3.79 -12.81 11.12
CA SER A 305 4.94 -11.98 11.46
C SER A 305 5.62 -11.50 10.19
N GLU A 306 6.33 -10.36 10.22
CA GLU A 306 7.08 -9.88 9.03
C GLU A 306 8.08 -10.92 8.50
N ALA A 307 8.64 -11.77 9.36
CA ALA A 307 9.56 -12.83 8.95
C ALA A 307 8.85 -14.03 8.30
N GLY A 308 7.56 -14.22 8.58
CA GLY A 308 6.73 -15.29 8.01
C GLY A 308 6.03 -14.91 6.69
N PHE A 309 6.13 -13.66 6.27
CA PHE A 309 5.61 -13.12 5.01
C PHE A 309 6.69 -13.00 3.95
#